data_AF-A0A7K6NNG3-F1
#
_entry.id   AF-A0A7K6NNG3-F1
#
_cell.length_a   1.000
_cell.length_b   1.000
_cell.length_c   1.000
_cell.angle_alpha   90.00
_cell.angle_beta   90.00
_cell.angle_gamma   90.00
#
_symmetry.space_group_name_H-M   'P 1'
#
loop_
_entity.id
_entity.type
_entity.pdbx_description
1 polymer ?
#
loop_
_entity_poly.entity_id
_entity_poly.type
_entity_poly.pdbx_seq_one_letter_code
_entity_poly.pdbx_strand_id
1 'polypeptide(L)'
;QVLEPNEFDIMLLMRVERLQLEECDDTGAFYYLSFKRNPKEKYLLKFLDEDGRLSAFKMLQALREIIKQEVKNIKDAEVTVQRKKARSPAITLQIRNPRTSDISVDIILTLEVQQSWPPSTREGLRVEQWQGRKVKGDLRNNPLYLVAKQNKKEKVLKENTWRLSFSHVEKTILKDHGSSKTCCESDGSKCCRKGCLKLLKYLLEQLKMKYTKELDKFCSYHVKTAYFHACVMWPRDTEWQWGDLEHCFQRYLGYFLDCLQRSQLPHFFIPQYNLLSPQDKASNAFLSRQLNYQLNNRFPIFQE
;
A
#
# COMPACT_ATOMS: atom_id res chain seq x y z
N GLN A 1 14.75 16.04 13.30
CA GLN A 1 15.32 14.68 13.49
C GLN A 1 14.53 13.75 12.59
N VAL A 2 15.14 13.06 11.62
CA VAL A 2 14.41 12.05 10.84
C VAL A 2 14.39 10.79 11.70
N LEU A 3 13.19 10.34 12.10
CA LEU A 3 13.05 9.08 12.85
C LEU A 3 13.74 7.96 12.07
N GLU A 4 14.57 7.17 12.75
CA GLU A 4 15.17 5.99 12.14
C GLU A 4 14.07 5.01 11.72
N PRO A 5 14.20 4.35 10.54
CA PRO A 5 13.18 3.45 10.06
C PRO A 5 13.08 2.23 11.00
N ASN A 6 11.95 2.11 11.68
CA ASN A 6 11.65 1.01 12.60
C ASN A 6 10.54 0.08 12.07
N GLU A 7 9.98 0.33 10.90
CA GLU A 7 8.97 -0.51 10.25
C GLU A 7 9.42 -0.94 8.84
N PHE A 8 9.38 -2.24 8.59
CA PHE A 8 9.78 -2.86 7.31
C PHE A 8 8.71 -3.82 6.81
N ASP A 9 8.44 -3.79 5.50
CA ASP A 9 7.52 -4.73 4.85
C ASP A 9 8.31 -5.71 3.96
N ILE A 10 8.05 -7.00 4.12
CA ILE A 10 8.63 -8.07 3.28
C ILE A 10 7.50 -8.86 2.64
N MET A 11 7.48 -8.93 1.31
CA MET A 11 6.55 -9.77 0.57
C MET A 11 7.16 -11.14 0.34
N LEU A 12 6.57 -12.18 0.95
CA LEU A 12 6.94 -13.57 0.70
C LEU A 12 6.17 -14.07 -0.52
N LEU A 13 6.88 -14.18 -1.65
CA LEU A 13 6.29 -14.54 -2.93
C LEU A 13 6.13 -16.06 -3.08
N MET A 14 4.93 -16.48 -3.46
CA MET A 14 4.65 -17.84 -3.89
C MET A 14 4.05 -17.83 -5.27
N ARG A 15 4.72 -18.48 -6.22
CA ARG A 15 4.24 -18.59 -7.59
C ARG A 15 3.10 -19.58 -7.66
N VAL A 16 2.00 -19.16 -8.27
CA VAL A 16 0.82 -19.99 -8.50
C VAL A 16 0.36 -19.79 -9.93
N GLU A 17 0.07 -20.89 -10.63
CA GLU A 17 -0.40 -20.85 -12.01
C GLU A 17 -1.90 -21.13 -12.10
N ARG A 18 -2.51 -20.66 -13.20
CA ARG A 18 -3.86 -21.07 -13.65
C ARG A 18 -4.96 -20.85 -12.60
N LEU A 19 -4.90 -19.72 -11.90
CA LEU A 19 -5.99 -19.28 -11.04
C LEU A 19 -7.14 -18.71 -11.86
N GLN A 20 -8.36 -18.97 -11.38
CA GLN A 20 -9.57 -18.27 -11.74
C GLN A 20 -9.85 -17.24 -10.65
N LEU A 21 -10.10 -16.01 -11.06
CA LEU A 21 -10.44 -14.90 -10.19
C LEU A 21 -11.94 -14.63 -10.30
N GLU A 22 -12.62 -14.59 -9.17
CA GLU A 22 -14.03 -14.22 -9.05
C GLU A 22 -14.12 -12.99 -8.14
N GLU A 23 -14.73 -11.90 -8.62
CA GLU A 23 -14.83 -10.66 -7.84
C GLU A 23 -15.69 -10.88 -6.59
N CYS A 24 -15.16 -10.47 -5.44
CA CYS A 24 -15.83 -10.59 -4.15
C CYS A 24 -16.81 -9.43 -3.91
N ASP A 25 -16.55 -8.27 -4.51
CA ASP A 25 -17.35 -7.06 -4.34
C ASP A 25 -17.32 -6.15 -5.56
N ASP A 26 -17.99 -5.00 -5.44
CA ASP A 26 -18.09 -3.94 -6.44
C ASP A 26 -16.81 -3.09 -6.59
N THR A 27 -15.77 -3.34 -5.78
CA THR A 27 -14.54 -2.54 -5.81
C THR A 27 -13.55 -3.00 -6.88
N GLY A 28 -13.67 -4.24 -7.35
CA GLY A 28 -12.70 -4.84 -8.28
C GLY A 28 -11.29 -5.00 -7.69
N ALA A 29 -11.13 -4.89 -6.36
CA ALA A 29 -9.86 -5.06 -5.66
C ALA A 29 -9.74 -6.39 -4.90
N PHE A 30 -10.87 -7.03 -4.56
CA PHE A 30 -10.94 -8.25 -3.79
C PHE A 30 -11.50 -9.40 -4.63
N TYR A 31 -10.91 -10.58 -4.47
CA TYR A 31 -11.21 -11.76 -5.28
C TYR A 31 -11.28 -13.02 -4.41
N TYR A 32 -12.21 -13.91 -4.75
CA TYR A 32 -12.08 -15.33 -4.46
C TYR A 32 -11.23 -15.99 -5.54
N LEU A 33 -10.42 -16.97 -5.12
CA LEU A 33 -9.50 -17.68 -6.02
C LEU A 33 -9.89 -19.16 -6.07
N SER A 34 -9.96 -19.71 -7.28
CA SER A 34 -10.06 -21.16 -7.49
C SER A 34 -9.05 -21.59 -8.55
N PHE A 35 -8.72 -22.88 -8.59
CA PHE A 35 -7.83 -23.39 -9.63
C PHE A 35 -8.64 -23.75 -10.88
N LYS A 36 -8.25 -23.27 -12.07
CA LYS A 36 -8.90 -23.62 -13.34
C LYS A 36 -8.80 -25.12 -13.65
N ARG A 37 -7.77 -25.78 -13.13
CA ARG A 37 -7.47 -27.21 -13.23
C ARG A 37 -6.69 -27.63 -11.99
N ASN A 38 -6.58 -28.94 -11.73
CA ASN A 38 -5.74 -29.45 -10.66
C ASN A 38 -4.31 -28.86 -10.74
N PRO A 39 -3.83 -28.17 -9.68
CA PRO A 39 -2.51 -27.56 -9.66
C PRO A 39 -1.43 -28.65 -9.71
N LYS A 40 -0.25 -28.28 -10.22
CA LYS A 40 0.96 -29.12 -10.13
C LYS A 40 1.39 -29.25 -8.67
N GLU A 41 1.32 -28.15 -7.94
CA GLU A 41 1.59 -28.01 -6.52
C GLU A 41 0.44 -28.60 -5.69
N LYS A 42 0.35 -29.93 -5.63
CA LYS A 42 -0.72 -30.65 -4.91
C LYS A 42 -0.87 -30.23 -3.46
N TYR A 43 0.20 -29.76 -2.81
CA TYR A 43 0.13 -29.28 -1.44
C TYR A 43 -0.80 -28.07 -1.25
N LEU A 44 -1.11 -27.31 -2.32
CA LEU A 44 -2.07 -26.20 -2.25
C LEU A 44 -3.51 -26.67 -2.05
N LEU A 45 -3.83 -27.90 -2.44
CA LEU A 45 -5.18 -28.48 -2.31
C LEU A 45 -5.64 -28.57 -0.84
N LYS A 46 -4.70 -28.71 0.11
CA LYS A 46 -5.03 -28.74 1.55
C LYS A 46 -5.55 -27.40 2.09
N PHE A 47 -5.37 -26.32 1.31
CA PHE A 47 -5.80 -24.98 1.67
C PHE A 47 -7.11 -24.55 1.00
N LEU A 48 -7.80 -25.48 0.31
CA LEU A 48 -9.13 -25.20 -0.22
C LEU A 48 -10.16 -25.13 0.91
N ASP A 49 -11.13 -24.24 0.79
CA ASP A 49 -12.33 -24.22 1.62
C ASP A 49 -13.40 -25.21 1.11
N GLU A 50 -14.56 -25.24 1.78
CA GLU A 50 -15.68 -26.12 1.45
C GLU A 50 -16.25 -25.87 0.05
N ASP A 51 -16.09 -24.64 -0.47
CA ASP A 51 -16.54 -24.23 -1.80
C ASP A 51 -15.45 -24.48 -2.87
N GLY A 52 -14.33 -25.14 -2.52
CA GLY A 52 -13.21 -25.40 -3.42
C GLY A 52 -12.38 -24.16 -3.76
N ARG A 53 -12.48 -23.09 -2.96
CA ARG A 53 -11.72 -21.84 -3.14
C ARG A 53 -10.46 -21.86 -2.29
N LEU A 54 -9.38 -21.28 -2.81
CA LEU A 54 -8.10 -21.17 -2.11
C LEU A 54 -8.21 -20.19 -0.94
N SER A 55 -8.16 -20.70 0.28
CA SER A 55 -8.36 -19.91 1.50
C SER A 55 -7.12 -19.11 1.89
N ALA A 56 -7.24 -17.77 1.82
CA ALA A 56 -6.25 -16.83 2.35
C ALA A 56 -5.96 -17.09 3.84
N PHE A 57 -7.01 -17.31 4.65
CA PHE A 57 -6.87 -17.59 6.08
C PHE A 57 -6.11 -18.88 6.36
N LYS A 58 -6.47 -20.02 5.74
CA LYS A 58 -5.80 -21.30 5.98
C LYS A 58 -4.30 -21.21 5.65
N MET A 59 -3.96 -20.54 4.54
CA MET A 59 -2.56 -20.37 4.12
C MET A 59 -1.78 -19.43 5.04
N LEU A 60 -2.38 -18.28 5.40
CA LEU A 60 -1.75 -17.31 6.30
C LEU A 60 -1.55 -17.91 7.71
N GLN A 61 -2.51 -18.70 8.18
CA GLN A 61 -2.42 -19.38 9.46
C GLN A 61 -1.32 -20.46 9.44
N ALA A 62 -1.23 -21.26 8.38
CA ALA A 62 -0.14 -22.23 8.24
C ALA A 62 1.23 -21.55 8.20
N LEU A 63 1.38 -20.46 7.42
CA LEU A 63 2.62 -19.69 7.39
C LEU A 63 2.97 -19.10 8.76
N ARG A 64 1.97 -18.58 9.50
CA ARG A 64 2.17 -18.03 10.84
C ARG A 64 2.67 -19.06 11.83
N GLU A 65 2.15 -20.28 11.80
CA GLU A 65 2.64 -21.35 12.68
C GLU A 65 4.06 -21.79 12.32
N ILE A 66 4.40 -21.87 11.03
CA ILE A 66 5.79 -22.11 10.59
C ILE A 66 6.71 -21.00 11.10
N ILE A 67 6.37 -19.73 10.89
CA ILE A 67 7.18 -18.59 11.36
C ILE A 67 7.35 -18.62 12.88
N LYS A 68 6.30 -18.92 13.65
CA LYS A 68 6.41 -19.06 15.11
C LYS A 68 7.35 -20.18 15.53
N GLN A 69 7.40 -21.29 14.79
CA GLN A 69 8.33 -22.38 15.06
C GLN A 69 9.76 -21.96 14.75
N GLU A 70 10.00 -21.33 13.60
CA GLU A 70 11.33 -20.88 13.19
C GLU A 70 11.88 -19.75 14.08
N VAL A 71 11.03 -18.82 14.52
CA VAL A 71 11.43 -17.73 15.41
C VAL A 71 12.00 -18.27 16.75
N LYS A 72 11.51 -19.42 17.24
CA LYS A 72 12.05 -20.06 18.46
C LYS A 72 13.48 -20.58 18.28
N ASN A 73 13.92 -20.82 17.04
CA ASN A 73 15.26 -21.32 16.72
C ASN A 73 16.29 -20.18 16.61
N ILE A 74 15.86 -18.93 16.55
CA ILE A 74 16.74 -17.76 16.48
C ILE A 74 17.33 -17.50 17.87
N LYS A 75 18.66 -17.58 18.00
CA LYS A 75 19.37 -17.39 19.29
C LYS A 75 20.07 -16.04 19.41
N ASP A 76 20.44 -15.44 18.28
CA ASP A 76 21.31 -14.25 18.25
C ASP A 76 20.53 -12.92 18.32
N ALA A 77 19.19 -12.98 18.36
CA ALA A 77 18.33 -11.82 18.46
C ALA A 77 17.03 -12.15 19.20
N GLU A 78 16.51 -11.19 19.98
CA GLU A 78 15.18 -11.34 20.59
C GLU A 78 14.10 -11.00 19.57
N VAL A 79 13.54 -12.03 18.95
CA VAL A 79 12.49 -11.93 17.93
C VAL A 79 11.21 -12.55 18.46
N THR A 80 10.08 -11.84 18.32
CA THR A 80 8.76 -12.36 18.70
C THR A 80 7.73 -12.14 17.60
N VAL A 81 6.76 -13.03 17.48
CA VAL A 81 5.63 -12.87 16.55
C VAL A 81 4.50 -12.13 17.25
N GLN A 82 4.19 -10.91 16.82
CA GLN A 82 3.12 -10.09 17.37
C GLN A 82 1.75 -10.76 17.22
N ARG A 83 0.80 -10.45 18.11
CA ARG A 83 -0.57 -11.00 18.07
C ARG A 83 -1.25 -10.72 16.72
N LYS A 84 -2.09 -11.66 16.24
CA LYS A 84 -2.85 -11.50 14.99
C LYS A 84 -3.73 -10.25 15.10
N LYS A 85 -3.46 -9.24 14.28
CA LYS A 85 -4.35 -8.10 14.09
C LYS A 85 -5.49 -8.52 13.16
N ALA A 86 -6.73 -8.30 13.56
CA ALA A 86 -7.89 -8.63 12.72
C ALA A 86 -7.76 -7.93 11.35
N ARG A 87 -8.05 -8.67 10.27
CA ARG A 87 -8.04 -8.17 8.88
C ARG A 87 -6.66 -7.69 8.35
N SER A 88 -5.58 -7.85 9.11
CA SER A 88 -4.23 -7.58 8.63
C SER A 88 -3.74 -8.74 7.76
N PRO A 89 -3.16 -8.48 6.56
CA PRO A 89 -2.54 -9.51 5.76
C PRO A 89 -1.13 -9.90 6.24
N ALA A 90 -0.58 -9.15 7.20
CA ALA A 90 0.80 -9.29 7.64
C ALA A 90 0.93 -10.17 8.89
N ILE A 91 2.01 -10.94 8.94
CA ILE A 91 2.56 -11.57 10.13
C ILE A 91 3.69 -10.68 10.61
N THR A 92 3.40 -9.85 11.61
CA THR A 92 4.37 -8.89 12.15
C THR A 92 5.34 -9.57 13.14
N LEU A 93 6.63 -9.44 12.87
CA LEU A 93 7.72 -9.75 13.80
C LEU A 93 8.12 -8.49 14.55
N GLN A 94 8.37 -8.63 15.85
CA GLN A 94 9.02 -7.61 16.67
C GLN A 94 10.44 -8.09 16.97
N ILE A 95 11.43 -7.31 16.54
CA ILE A 95 12.84 -7.55 16.83
C ILE A 95 13.26 -6.50 17.85
N ARG A 96 13.55 -6.93 19.08
CA ARG A 96 14.06 -5.99 20.08
C ARG A 96 15.47 -5.58 19.76
N ASN A 97 15.73 -4.27 19.79
CA ASN A 97 17.07 -3.74 19.66
C ASN A 97 17.42 -3.00 20.96
N PRO A 98 18.34 -3.51 21.79
CA PRO A 98 18.70 -2.84 23.04
C PRO A 98 19.37 -1.47 22.85
N ARG A 99 19.88 -1.18 21.65
CA ARG A 99 20.66 0.04 21.37
C ARG A 99 19.81 1.16 20.74
N THR A 100 18.68 0.83 20.14
CA THR A 100 17.80 1.77 19.42
C THR A 100 16.34 1.46 19.75
N SER A 101 15.40 1.99 18.97
CA SER A 101 14.01 1.53 19.00
C SER A 101 13.89 0.09 18.47
N ASP A 102 12.88 -0.63 18.98
CA ASP A 102 12.49 -1.92 18.42
C ASP A 102 12.11 -1.81 16.94
N ILE A 103 12.37 -2.87 16.19
CA ILE A 103 12.07 -2.97 14.76
C ILE A 103 10.85 -3.89 14.57
N SER A 104 9.88 -3.42 13.81
CA SER A 104 8.73 -4.19 13.34
C SER A 104 8.94 -4.62 11.89
N VAL A 105 8.78 -5.91 11.61
CA VAL A 105 8.88 -6.48 10.25
C VAL A 105 7.59 -7.19 9.87
N ASP A 106 6.86 -6.66 8.91
CA ASP A 106 5.62 -7.23 8.38
C ASP A 106 5.92 -8.22 7.26
N ILE A 107 5.72 -9.51 7.52
CA ILE A 107 5.80 -10.57 6.50
C ILE A 107 4.43 -10.74 5.84
N ILE A 108 4.35 -10.49 4.53
CA ILE A 108 3.11 -10.49 3.75
C ILE A 108 3.14 -11.66 2.76
N LEU A 109 2.30 -12.67 3.02
CA LEU A 109 2.08 -13.76 2.06
C LEU A 109 1.48 -13.19 0.77
N THR A 110 2.18 -13.40 -0.35
CA THR A 110 1.77 -12.89 -1.64
C THR A 110 1.82 -13.98 -2.70
N LEU A 111 0.74 -14.16 -3.44
CA LEU A 111 0.73 -15.01 -4.63
C LEU A 111 1.19 -14.20 -5.83
N GLU A 112 2.18 -14.70 -6.56
CA GLU A 112 2.59 -14.21 -7.87
C GLU A 112 1.91 -15.09 -8.93
N VAL A 113 1.11 -14.49 -9.80
CA VAL A 113 0.31 -15.20 -10.80
C VAL A 113 0.65 -14.68 -12.20
N GLN A 114 1.10 -15.59 -13.05
CA GLN A 114 1.44 -15.28 -14.45
C GLN A 114 0.15 -15.20 -15.28
N GLN A 115 -0.53 -14.06 -15.20
CA GLN A 115 -1.71 -13.73 -15.98
C GLN A 115 -1.86 -12.21 -16.13
N SER A 116 -2.64 -11.78 -17.11
CA SER A 116 -2.99 -10.37 -17.28
C SER A 116 -3.73 -9.82 -16.06
N TRP A 117 -3.52 -8.53 -15.78
CA TRP A 117 -4.25 -7.85 -14.72
C TRP A 117 -5.76 -7.85 -14.99
N PRO A 118 -6.61 -7.89 -13.94
CA PRO A 118 -8.05 -7.94 -14.10
C PRO A 118 -8.63 -6.71 -14.82
N PRO A 119 -9.82 -6.83 -15.45
CA PRO A 119 -10.50 -5.72 -16.14
C PRO A 119 -10.70 -4.48 -15.27
N SER A 120 -10.88 -4.67 -13.96
CA SER A 120 -10.98 -3.60 -12.96
C SER A 120 -9.83 -2.59 -13.00
N THR A 121 -8.66 -3.00 -13.53
CA THR A 121 -7.46 -2.16 -13.60
C THR A 121 -7.30 -1.40 -14.92
N ARG A 122 -8.19 -1.61 -15.91
CA ARG A 122 -8.00 -1.14 -17.29
C ARG A 122 -7.80 0.38 -17.38
N GLU A 123 -8.63 1.13 -16.68
CA GLU A 123 -8.60 2.60 -16.66
C GLU A 123 -7.67 3.17 -15.57
N GLY A 124 -6.99 2.30 -14.80
CA GLY A 124 -5.99 2.68 -13.81
C GLY A 124 -4.61 2.97 -14.42
N LEU A 125 -3.65 3.31 -13.55
CA LEU A 125 -2.25 3.57 -13.91
C LEU A 125 -2.15 4.60 -15.05
N ARG A 126 -2.66 5.81 -14.82
CA ARG A 126 -2.76 6.89 -15.83
C ARG A 126 -1.45 7.67 -15.99
N VAL A 127 -0.34 6.97 -16.20
CA VAL A 127 1.02 7.55 -16.25
C VAL A 127 1.44 8.01 -17.64
N GLU A 128 0.56 7.98 -18.64
CA GLU A 128 0.90 8.25 -20.04
C GLU A 128 1.47 9.65 -20.27
N GLN A 129 0.95 10.65 -19.57
CA GLN A 129 1.42 12.04 -19.64
C GLN A 129 2.60 12.32 -18.68
N TRP A 130 2.86 11.41 -17.74
CA TRP A 130 3.92 11.55 -16.74
C TRP A 130 5.19 10.78 -17.13
N GLN A 131 5.10 9.46 -17.28
CA GLN A 131 6.22 8.56 -17.59
C GLN A 131 6.16 7.99 -19.02
N GLY A 132 5.06 8.21 -19.74
CA GLY A 132 4.89 7.79 -21.13
C GLY A 132 4.13 6.47 -21.31
N ARG A 133 3.60 6.27 -22.53
CA ARG A 133 2.80 5.08 -22.89
C ARG A 133 3.60 3.78 -22.86
N LYS A 134 4.88 3.82 -23.26
CA LYS A 134 5.77 2.65 -23.24
C LYS A 134 5.96 2.14 -21.81
N VAL A 135 6.26 3.03 -20.87
CA VAL A 135 6.39 2.70 -19.45
C VAL A 135 5.09 2.10 -18.91
N LYS A 136 3.92 2.67 -19.24
CA LYS A 136 2.63 2.07 -18.86
C LYS A 136 2.49 0.63 -19.37
N GLY A 137 2.84 0.37 -20.63
CA GLY A 137 2.82 -0.96 -21.23
C GLY A 137 3.72 -1.94 -20.47
N ASP A 138 4.97 -1.56 -20.25
CA ASP A 138 5.96 -2.37 -19.55
C ASP A 138 5.52 -2.69 -18.11
N LEU A 139 4.96 -1.69 -17.40
CA LEU A 139 4.42 -1.89 -16.05
C LEU A 139 3.24 -2.85 -16.04
N ARG A 140 2.29 -2.75 -16.99
CA ARG A 140 1.13 -3.66 -17.07
C ARG A 140 1.47 -5.09 -17.49
N ASN A 141 2.64 -5.32 -18.08
CA ASN A 141 3.15 -6.65 -18.42
C ASN A 141 3.74 -7.38 -17.22
N ASN A 142 3.86 -6.74 -16.06
CA ASN A 142 4.30 -7.43 -14.84
C ASN A 142 3.24 -8.44 -14.35
N PRO A 143 3.66 -9.50 -13.64
CA PRO A 143 2.74 -10.49 -13.08
C PRO A 143 1.70 -9.87 -12.16
N LEU A 144 0.61 -10.61 -11.95
CA LEU A 144 -0.42 -10.23 -11.00
C LEU A 144 0.01 -10.66 -9.58
N TYR A 145 -0.15 -9.78 -8.60
CA TYR A 145 0.14 -10.11 -7.20
C TYR A 145 -1.12 -10.00 -6.33
N LEU A 146 -1.34 -11.01 -5.49
CA LEU A 146 -2.49 -11.12 -4.60
C LEU A 146 -2.03 -11.33 -3.16
N VAL A 147 -2.49 -10.50 -2.23
CA VAL A 147 -2.18 -10.61 -0.81
C VAL A 147 -3.37 -11.17 -0.02
N ALA A 148 -3.08 -11.94 1.02
CA ALA A 148 -4.09 -12.56 1.89
C ALA A 148 -4.79 -11.52 2.78
N LYS A 149 -5.65 -10.69 2.20
CA LYS A 149 -6.34 -9.58 2.89
C LYS A 149 -7.85 -9.71 2.79
N GLN A 150 -8.48 -9.71 3.96
CA GLN A 150 -9.92 -9.79 4.08
C GLN A 150 -10.64 -8.52 3.61
N ASN A 151 -11.75 -8.70 2.90
CA ASN A 151 -12.68 -7.63 2.57
C ASN A 151 -13.51 -7.19 3.79
N LYS A 152 -13.61 -5.87 4.01
CA LYS A 152 -14.40 -5.29 5.11
C LYS A 152 -15.92 -5.32 4.87
N LYS A 153 -16.36 -5.39 3.60
CA LYS A 153 -17.78 -5.31 3.22
C LYS A 153 -18.53 -6.64 3.37
N GLU A 154 -17.82 -7.76 3.54
CA GLU A 154 -18.47 -9.06 3.71
C GLU A 154 -19.18 -9.15 5.06
N LYS A 155 -20.50 -9.41 5.02
CA LYS A 155 -21.33 -9.61 6.21
C LYS A 155 -21.02 -10.93 6.92
N VAL A 156 -20.54 -11.92 6.17
CA VAL A 156 -20.11 -13.23 6.68
C VAL A 156 -18.59 -13.26 6.63
N LEU A 157 -17.95 -13.58 7.75
CA LEU A 157 -16.49 -13.73 7.86
C LEU A 157 -16.01 -15.01 7.15
N LYS A 158 -16.26 -15.16 5.85
CA LYS A 158 -15.49 -16.11 5.04
C LYS A 158 -14.12 -15.46 4.84
N GLU A 159 -13.18 -15.68 5.77
CA GLU A 159 -11.81 -15.12 5.77
C GLU A 159 -10.94 -15.61 4.57
N ASN A 160 -11.51 -15.72 3.36
CA ASN A 160 -10.93 -16.40 2.21
C ASN A 160 -10.69 -15.47 1.01
N THR A 161 -10.81 -14.16 1.22
CA THR A 161 -10.62 -13.17 0.15
C THR A 161 -9.15 -12.78 0.00
N TRP A 162 -8.77 -12.53 -1.26
CA TRP A 162 -7.45 -12.06 -1.66
C TRP A 162 -7.60 -10.67 -2.26
N ARG A 163 -6.65 -9.78 -1.98
CA ARG A 163 -6.66 -8.43 -2.55
C ARG A 163 -5.54 -8.27 -3.56
N LEU A 164 -5.80 -7.56 -4.65
CA LEU A 164 -4.76 -7.09 -5.56
C LEU A 164 -3.68 -6.29 -4.82
N SER A 165 -2.43 -6.47 -5.25
CA SER A 165 -1.28 -5.73 -4.77
C SER A 165 -0.42 -5.27 -5.95
N PHE A 166 -0.06 -3.98 -5.94
CA PHE A 166 0.79 -3.36 -6.94
C PHE A 166 2.10 -2.85 -6.35
N SER A 167 2.48 -3.32 -5.15
CA SER A 167 3.64 -2.81 -4.42
C SER A 167 4.95 -2.86 -5.23
N HIS A 168 5.11 -3.87 -6.08
CA HIS A 168 6.26 -3.97 -7.00
C HIS A 168 6.24 -2.85 -8.07
N VAL A 169 5.09 -2.58 -8.70
CA VAL A 169 4.93 -1.47 -9.65
C VAL A 169 5.06 -0.11 -8.97
N GLU A 170 4.46 0.07 -7.79
CA GLU A 170 4.61 1.28 -6.99
C GLU A 170 6.08 1.57 -6.68
N LYS A 171 6.86 0.53 -6.34
CA LYS A 171 8.30 0.66 -6.10
C LYS A 171 9.03 1.14 -7.36
N THR A 172 8.71 0.59 -8.53
CA THR A 172 9.28 1.05 -9.81
C THR A 172 8.91 2.49 -10.11
N ILE A 173 7.64 2.87 -9.98
CA ILE A 173 7.18 4.24 -10.18
C ILE A 173 7.88 5.22 -9.22
N LEU A 174 8.03 4.84 -7.94
CA LEU A 174 8.75 5.67 -6.97
C LEU A 174 10.23 5.76 -7.30
N LYS A 175 10.86 4.70 -7.80
CA LYS A 175 12.26 4.75 -8.24
C LYS A 175 12.39 5.75 -9.40
N ASP A 176 11.62 5.53 -10.46
CA ASP A 176 11.73 6.20 -11.76
C ASP A 176 10.64 7.29 -11.92
N HIS A 177 10.57 8.19 -10.96
CA HIS A 177 9.45 9.12 -10.74
C HIS A 177 9.47 10.41 -11.60
N GLY A 178 10.48 10.60 -12.43
CA GLY A 178 10.60 11.78 -13.29
C GLY A 178 9.80 11.67 -14.58
N SER A 179 9.51 12.82 -15.19
CA SER A 179 9.13 12.85 -16.62
C SER A 179 10.34 12.67 -17.54
N SER A 180 11.50 13.18 -17.10
CA SER A 180 12.79 12.90 -17.71
C SER A 180 13.38 11.62 -17.13
N LYS A 181 14.18 10.92 -17.93
CA LYS A 181 14.87 9.69 -17.50
C LYS A 181 15.95 9.95 -16.46
N THR A 182 16.53 11.16 -16.46
CA THR A 182 17.65 11.53 -15.57
C THR A 182 17.20 12.21 -14.28
N CYS A 183 15.89 12.39 -14.05
CA CYS A 183 15.38 13.03 -12.83
C CYS A 183 15.93 12.37 -11.56
N CYS A 184 16.61 13.15 -10.73
CA CYS A 184 17.28 12.73 -9.50
C CYS A 184 18.45 11.73 -9.68
N GLU A 185 18.90 11.44 -10.90
CA GLU A 185 20.16 10.70 -11.17
C GLU A 185 21.40 11.57 -10.82
N SER A 186 22.60 11.04 -11.04
CA SER A 186 23.86 11.73 -10.71
C SER A 186 24.11 12.97 -11.58
N ASP A 187 23.73 12.90 -12.84
CA ASP A 187 23.92 13.92 -13.88
C ASP A 187 22.64 14.71 -14.22
N GLY A 188 21.50 14.35 -13.61
CA GLY A 188 20.22 15.03 -13.80
C GLY A 188 19.83 15.99 -12.69
N SER A 189 18.79 16.78 -12.97
CA SER A 189 18.25 17.75 -12.02
C SER A 189 17.57 17.05 -10.84
N LYS A 190 17.75 17.58 -9.62
CA LYS A 190 17.03 17.11 -8.44
C LYS A 190 15.60 17.67 -8.44
N CYS A 191 14.65 16.86 -7.98
CA CYS A 191 13.26 17.26 -7.79
C CYS A 191 12.80 17.01 -6.35
N CYS A 192 11.72 17.65 -5.93
CA CYS A 192 11.18 17.56 -4.56
C CYS A 192 10.07 16.51 -4.38
N ARG A 193 9.66 15.76 -5.42
CA ARG A 193 8.54 14.79 -5.38
C ARG A 193 8.59 13.85 -4.17
N LYS A 194 9.72 13.16 -3.98
CA LYS A 194 9.92 12.26 -2.83
C LYS A 194 9.97 13.01 -1.49
N GLY A 195 10.47 14.24 -1.48
CA GLY A 195 10.48 15.13 -0.32
C GLY A 195 9.05 15.44 0.13
N CYS A 196 8.19 15.88 -0.78
CA CYS A 196 6.77 16.15 -0.52
C CYS A 196 6.04 14.90 0.01
N LEU A 197 6.28 13.73 -0.60
CA LEU A 197 5.70 12.46 -0.12
C LEU A 197 6.15 12.14 1.32
N LYS A 198 7.45 12.29 1.62
CA LYS A 198 7.98 12.04 2.97
C LYS A 198 7.38 12.99 3.99
N LEU A 199 7.28 14.28 3.68
CA LEU A 199 6.69 15.30 4.56
C LEU A 199 5.22 14.98 4.87
N LEU A 200 4.40 14.62 3.87
CA LEU A 200 2.99 14.32 4.13
C LEU A 200 2.81 12.99 4.87
N LYS A 201 3.66 12.00 4.60
CA LYS A 201 3.67 10.75 5.37
C LYS A 201 3.97 11.03 6.84
N TYR A 202 5.01 11.80 7.12
CA TYR A 202 5.41 12.17 8.47
C TYR A 202 4.32 12.98 9.18
N LEU A 203 3.75 13.99 8.50
CA LEU A 203 2.63 14.77 9.02
C LEU A 203 1.44 13.89 9.41
N LEU A 204 1.04 12.95 8.54
CA LEU A 204 -0.06 12.03 8.82
C LEU A 204 0.28 11.11 10.01
N GLU A 205 1.51 10.61 10.09
CA GLU A 205 1.98 9.75 11.16
C GLU A 205 1.94 10.45 12.52
N GLN A 206 2.49 11.66 12.62
CA GLN A 206 2.44 12.46 13.85
C GLN A 206 1.00 12.76 14.28
N LEU A 207 0.12 13.14 13.33
CA LEU A 207 -1.29 13.32 13.62
C LEU A 207 -1.97 12.03 14.11
N LYS A 208 -1.63 10.88 13.51
CA LYS A 208 -2.16 9.58 13.95
C LYS A 208 -1.67 9.19 15.34
N MET A 209 -0.44 9.55 15.73
CA MET A 209 0.05 9.32 17.09
C MET A 209 -0.71 10.17 18.11
N LYS A 210 -1.04 11.43 17.75
CA LYS A 210 -1.79 12.36 18.59
C LYS A 210 -3.28 12.02 18.69
N TYR A 211 -3.89 11.55 17.59
CA TYR A 211 -5.31 11.27 17.45
C TYR A 211 -5.57 9.83 16.99
N THR A 212 -5.05 8.87 17.77
CA THR A 212 -5.03 7.45 17.40
C THR A 212 -6.40 6.87 17.08
N LYS A 213 -7.45 7.27 17.80
CA LYS A 213 -8.81 6.73 17.62
C LYS A 213 -9.50 7.34 16.41
N GLU A 214 -9.41 8.65 16.25
CA GLU A 214 -10.07 9.41 15.21
C GLU A 214 -9.46 9.14 13.83
N LEU A 215 -8.16 8.81 13.81
CA LEU A 215 -7.38 8.63 12.59
C LEU A 215 -6.94 7.18 12.34
N ASP A 216 -7.51 6.19 13.03
CA ASP A 216 -7.12 4.77 12.92
C ASP A 216 -7.24 4.24 11.47
N LYS A 217 -8.26 4.70 10.72
CA LYS A 217 -8.57 4.27 9.34
C LYS A 217 -7.56 4.75 8.32
N PHE A 218 -6.87 5.87 8.58
CA PHE A 218 -5.88 6.42 7.68
C PHE A 218 -4.56 5.67 7.79
N CYS A 219 -3.83 5.62 6.69
CA CYS A 219 -2.51 5.02 6.64
C CYS A 219 -1.70 5.67 5.52
N SER A 220 -0.39 5.39 5.50
CA SER A 220 0.56 5.92 4.51
C SER A 220 0.14 5.66 3.06
N TYR A 221 -0.70 4.64 2.81
CA TYR A 221 -1.20 4.33 1.47
C TYR A 221 -2.14 5.39 0.89
N HIS A 222 -2.92 6.09 1.73
CA HIS A 222 -3.79 7.18 1.26
C HIS A 222 -2.95 8.34 0.73
N VAL A 223 -1.94 8.73 1.50
CA VAL A 223 -0.96 9.75 1.12
C VAL A 223 -0.22 9.32 -0.15
N LYS A 224 0.29 8.08 -0.21
CA LYS A 224 0.97 7.56 -1.40
C LYS A 224 0.08 7.57 -2.65
N THR A 225 -1.18 7.19 -2.51
CA THR A 225 -2.15 7.20 -3.63
C THR A 225 -2.40 8.63 -4.11
N ALA A 226 -2.59 9.57 -3.18
CA ALA A 226 -2.74 10.98 -3.54
C ALA A 226 -1.49 11.53 -4.23
N TYR A 227 -0.29 11.09 -3.80
CA TYR A 227 0.97 11.45 -4.45
C TYR A 227 1.03 10.99 -5.90
N PHE A 228 0.60 9.75 -6.20
CA PHE A 228 0.59 9.27 -7.58
C PHE A 228 -0.35 10.08 -8.47
N HIS A 229 -1.55 10.42 -7.98
CA HIS A 229 -2.45 11.31 -8.72
C HIS A 229 -1.88 12.71 -8.89
N ALA A 230 -1.24 13.27 -7.86
CA ALA A 230 -0.53 14.55 -7.94
C ALA A 230 0.58 14.55 -9.01
N CYS A 231 1.36 13.47 -9.11
CA CYS A 231 2.39 13.33 -10.14
C CYS A 231 1.80 13.25 -11.55
N VAL A 232 0.60 12.70 -11.71
CA VAL A 232 -0.11 12.69 -13.01
C VAL A 232 -0.67 14.07 -13.35
N MET A 233 -1.17 14.82 -12.37
CA MET A 233 -1.68 16.18 -12.59
C MET A 233 -0.57 17.19 -12.90
N TRP A 234 0.59 17.04 -12.28
CA TRP A 234 1.78 17.87 -12.49
C TRP A 234 2.94 17.00 -13.00
N PRO A 235 2.91 16.58 -14.26
CA PRO A 235 3.82 15.56 -14.77
C PRO A 235 5.25 16.04 -14.91
N ARG A 236 5.50 17.31 -15.20
CA ARG A 236 6.84 17.79 -15.58
C ARG A 236 7.74 17.95 -14.38
N ASP A 237 9.02 17.63 -14.55
CA ASP A 237 10.03 17.79 -13.48
C ASP A 237 10.20 19.25 -13.03
N THR A 238 9.96 20.21 -13.93
CA THR A 238 9.95 21.65 -13.63
C THR A 238 8.80 22.07 -12.73
N GLU A 239 7.76 21.24 -12.56
CA GLU A 239 6.66 21.51 -11.62
C GLU A 239 6.98 21.00 -10.21
N TRP A 240 8.12 20.34 -10.04
CA TRP A 240 8.60 19.75 -8.78
C TRP A 240 10.05 20.12 -8.52
N GLN A 241 10.45 21.35 -8.85
CA GLN A 241 11.83 21.79 -8.64
C GLN A 241 12.23 21.69 -7.17
N TRP A 242 13.50 21.35 -6.94
CA TRP A 242 14.02 21.20 -5.57
C TRP A 242 13.88 22.49 -4.74
N GLY A 243 14.12 23.65 -5.35
CA GLY A 243 13.97 24.96 -4.70
C GLY A 243 12.54 25.32 -4.30
N ASP A 244 11.54 24.69 -4.93
CA ASP A 244 10.12 24.98 -4.72
C ASP A 244 9.46 23.98 -3.76
N LEU A 245 10.22 23.32 -2.89
CA LEU A 245 9.73 22.28 -1.99
C LEU A 245 8.50 22.71 -1.19
N GLU A 246 8.52 23.93 -0.64
CA GLU A 246 7.40 24.47 0.14
C GLU A 246 6.13 24.58 -0.71
N HIS A 247 6.22 25.24 -1.87
CA HIS A 247 5.10 25.40 -2.79
C HIS A 247 4.57 24.03 -3.27
N CYS A 248 5.46 23.13 -3.66
CA CYS A 248 5.09 21.79 -4.12
C CYS A 248 4.42 20.97 -3.03
N PHE A 249 4.90 21.07 -1.79
CA PHE A 249 4.30 20.39 -0.64
C PHE A 249 2.92 20.96 -0.31
N GLN A 250 2.76 22.29 -0.27
CA GLN A 250 1.46 22.92 -0.03
C GLN A 250 0.44 22.57 -1.12
N ARG A 251 0.86 22.57 -2.40
CA ARG A 251 0.00 22.18 -3.53
C ARG A 251 -0.44 20.71 -3.43
N TYR A 252 0.49 19.82 -3.10
CA TYR A 252 0.19 18.40 -2.87
C TYR A 252 -0.73 18.17 -1.66
N LEU A 253 -0.49 18.88 -0.55
CA LEU A 253 -1.35 18.85 0.63
C LEU A 253 -2.75 19.38 0.31
N GLY A 254 -2.86 20.47 -0.46
CA GLY A 254 -4.13 21.01 -0.96
C GLY A 254 -4.94 19.97 -1.74
N TYR A 255 -4.30 19.24 -2.65
CA TYR A 255 -4.96 18.13 -3.35
C TYR A 255 -5.46 17.04 -2.39
N PHE A 256 -4.66 16.65 -1.39
CA PHE A 256 -5.10 15.64 -0.42
C PHE A 256 -6.26 16.16 0.45
N LEU A 257 -6.27 17.44 0.82
CA LEU A 257 -7.38 18.10 1.50
C LEU A 257 -8.67 18.07 0.65
N ASP A 258 -8.57 18.36 -0.65
CA ASP A 258 -9.71 18.28 -1.57
C ASP A 258 -10.29 16.86 -1.64
N CYS A 259 -9.41 15.85 -1.71
CA CYS A 259 -9.81 14.44 -1.64
C CYS A 259 -10.58 14.12 -0.34
N LEU A 260 -10.11 14.60 0.81
CA LEU A 260 -10.78 14.41 2.10
C LEU A 260 -12.14 15.11 2.15
N GLN A 261 -12.23 16.35 1.69
CA GLN A 261 -13.48 17.12 1.66
C GLN A 261 -14.54 16.44 0.78
N ARG A 262 -14.13 15.95 -0.40
CA ARG A 262 -15.00 15.22 -1.33
C ARG A 262 -15.24 13.77 -0.91
N SER A 263 -14.49 13.26 0.07
CA SER A 263 -14.44 11.83 0.41
C SER A 263 -14.21 10.97 -0.82
N GLN A 264 -13.23 11.38 -1.65
CA GLN A 264 -12.94 10.74 -2.92
C GLN A 264 -11.43 10.71 -3.16
N LEU A 265 -10.88 9.50 -3.08
CA LEU A 265 -9.52 9.16 -3.46
C LEU A 265 -9.53 7.81 -4.17
N PRO A 266 -9.74 7.78 -5.49
CA PRO A 266 -9.70 6.55 -6.27
C PRO A 266 -8.35 5.85 -6.12
N HIS A 267 -8.36 4.53 -5.98
CA HIS A 267 -7.15 3.73 -5.99
C HIS A 267 -6.43 3.91 -7.33
N PHE A 268 -5.13 4.17 -7.30
CA PHE A 268 -4.37 4.57 -8.50
C PHE A 268 -4.42 3.54 -9.64
N PHE A 269 -4.49 2.26 -9.30
CA PHE A 269 -4.58 1.15 -10.25
C PHE A 269 -6.01 0.64 -10.49
N ILE A 270 -6.99 1.00 -9.65
CA ILE A 270 -8.36 0.44 -9.66
C ILE A 270 -9.34 1.62 -9.47
N PRO A 271 -9.70 2.35 -10.53
CA PRO A 271 -10.39 3.63 -10.40
C PRO A 271 -11.74 3.58 -9.67
N GLN A 272 -12.46 2.46 -9.74
CA GLN A 272 -13.73 2.28 -9.03
C GLN A 272 -13.55 2.08 -7.52
N TYR A 273 -12.35 1.70 -7.06
CA TYR A 273 -12.09 1.49 -5.65
C TYR A 273 -11.72 2.81 -4.96
N ASN A 274 -12.71 3.48 -4.36
CA ASN A 274 -12.46 4.67 -3.55
C ASN A 274 -11.87 4.31 -2.18
N LEU A 275 -10.69 4.86 -1.86
CA LEU A 275 -10.00 4.65 -0.59
C LEU A 275 -10.56 5.50 0.56
N LEU A 276 -11.19 6.63 0.25
CA LEU A 276 -11.85 7.48 1.24
C LEU A 276 -13.35 7.19 1.23
N SER A 277 -13.77 6.21 2.03
CA SER A 277 -15.18 5.80 2.08
C SER A 277 -16.10 6.97 2.47
N PRO A 278 -17.26 7.15 1.80
CA PRO A 278 -18.28 8.10 2.24
C PRO A 278 -18.81 7.81 3.66
N GLN A 279 -18.74 6.56 4.11
CA GLN A 279 -19.12 6.17 5.48
C GLN A 279 -18.14 6.72 6.54
N ASP A 280 -16.94 7.11 6.12
CA ASP A 280 -15.89 7.65 6.99
C ASP A 280 -15.84 9.19 6.94
N LYS A 281 -16.91 9.84 6.48
CA LYS A 281 -16.98 11.31 6.30
C LYS A 281 -16.59 12.09 7.55
N ALA A 282 -16.95 11.61 8.74
CA ALA A 282 -16.57 12.23 10.01
C ALA A 282 -15.04 12.18 10.24
N SER A 283 -14.41 11.03 10.00
CA SER A 283 -12.96 10.88 10.11
C SER A 283 -12.22 11.69 9.02
N ASN A 284 -12.77 11.75 7.80
CA ASN A 284 -12.25 12.59 6.71
C ASN A 284 -12.29 14.08 7.08
N ALA A 285 -13.43 14.55 7.61
CA ALA A 285 -13.59 15.93 8.06
C ALA A 285 -12.66 16.25 9.24
N PHE A 286 -12.49 15.32 10.19
CA PHE A 286 -11.57 15.48 11.30
C PHE A 286 -10.11 15.63 10.81
N LEU A 287 -9.64 14.72 9.95
CA LEU A 287 -8.28 14.81 9.39
C LEU A 287 -8.10 16.10 8.59
N SER A 288 -9.08 16.47 7.77
CA SER A 288 -9.06 17.72 6.99
C SER A 288 -8.93 18.94 7.89
N ARG A 289 -9.65 19.01 9.02
CA ARG A 289 -9.52 20.09 10.00
C ARG A 289 -8.12 20.13 10.63
N GLN A 290 -7.57 18.98 11.01
CA GLN A 290 -6.22 18.93 11.60
C GLN A 290 -5.15 19.35 10.58
N LEU A 291 -5.23 18.89 9.34
CA LEU A 291 -4.30 19.28 8.29
C LEU A 291 -4.38 20.78 7.95
N ASN A 292 -5.59 21.35 7.90
CA ASN A 292 -5.77 22.79 7.72
C ASN A 292 -5.20 23.60 8.89
N TYR A 293 -5.39 23.14 10.13
CA TYR A 293 -4.76 23.76 11.29
C TYR A 293 -3.23 23.75 11.16
N GLN A 294 -2.64 22.61 10.80
CA GLN A 294 -1.19 22.51 10.59
C GLN A 294 -0.72 23.46 9.49
N LEU A 295 -1.40 23.50 8.34
CA LEU A 295 -1.06 24.39 7.24
C LEU A 295 -1.12 25.88 7.64
N ASN A 296 -2.22 26.31 8.29
CA ASN A 296 -2.43 27.71 8.66
C ASN A 296 -1.51 28.21 9.80
N ASN A 297 -0.92 27.29 10.56
CA ASN A 297 -0.05 27.61 11.70
C ASN A 297 1.42 27.22 11.44
N ARG A 298 1.80 27.00 10.17
CA ARG A 298 3.19 26.67 9.76
C ARG A 298 3.73 25.36 10.37
N PHE A 299 2.88 24.34 10.42
CA PHE A 299 3.18 22.97 10.83
C PHE A 299 3.85 22.87 12.23
N PRO A 300 3.18 23.34 13.30
CA PRO A 300 3.73 23.27 14.65
C PRO A 300 4.12 21.83 15.07
N ILE A 301 3.45 20.81 14.52
CA ILE A 301 3.75 19.40 14.81
C ILE A 301 5.12 18.93 14.33
N PHE A 302 5.81 19.70 13.48
CA PHE A 302 7.20 19.40 13.08
C PHE A 302 8.23 19.89 14.10
N GLN A 303 7.80 20.67 15.11
CA GLN A 303 8.63 21.17 16.20
C GLN A 303 8.40 20.39 17.51
N GLU A 304 7.35 19.58 17.56
CA GLU A 304 7.09 18.57 18.59
C GLU A 304 8.02 17.35 18.42
#